data_AF-A0A920PC78-F1
#
_entry.id   AF-A0A920PC78-F1
#
_cell.length_a   1.000
_cell.length_b   1.000
_cell.length_c   1.000
_cell.angle_alpha   90.00
_cell.angle_beta   90.00
_cell.angle_gamma   90.00
#
_symmetry.space_group_name_H-M   'P 1'
#
loop_
_entity.id
_entity.type
_entity.pdbx_description
1 polymer ?
#
loop_
_entity_poly.entity_id
_entity_poly.type
_entity_poly.pdbx_seq_one_letter_code
_entity_poly.pdbx_strand_id
1 'polypeptide(L)'
;MALPLEYLLKIQKKKATTFLISDFQDTNYEQQLKLANQKFDLIAINIIDPREETLPDVGMVFLEDLETGKTLLVNTHDPQMLKEHQKRCSQKKQDRKKFFNSIGIDTIEIFTNKSLTDPIIKYFKFREKKH
;
A
#
# COMPACT_ATOMS: atom_id res chain seq x y z
N MET A 1 -1.40 5.79 9.21
CA MET A 1 -0.67 6.50 8.13
C MET A 1 -0.71 8.02 8.24
N ALA A 2 -1.82 8.67 8.66
CA ALA A 2 -1.86 10.14 8.76
C ALA A 2 -0.82 10.73 9.75
N LEU A 3 -0.68 10.11 10.93
CA LEU A 3 0.23 10.57 11.99
C LEU A 3 1.72 10.63 11.57
N PRO A 4 2.31 9.58 10.96
CA PRO A 4 3.69 9.65 10.43
C PRO A 4 3.92 10.76 9.40
N LEU A 5 2.95 11.01 8.52
CA LEU A 5 3.05 12.04 7.48
C LEU A 5 3.00 13.45 8.08
N GLU A 6 2.11 13.68 9.04
CA GLU A 6 2.07 14.94 9.80
C GLU A 6 3.38 15.19 10.55
N TYR A 7 3.94 14.14 11.15
CA TYR A 7 5.22 14.22 11.82
C TYR A 7 6.33 14.62 10.84
N LEU A 8 6.45 13.94 9.70
CA LEU A 8 7.40 14.27 8.63
C LEU A 8 7.29 15.73 8.19
N LEU A 9 6.05 16.20 7.95
CA LEU A 9 5.77 17.58 7.55
C LEU A 9 6.26 18.61 8.59
N LYS A 10 6.17 18.27 9.88
CA LYS A 10 6.61 19.10 11.00
C LYS A 10 8.12 19.10 11.16
N ILE A 11 8.77 17.93 11.14
CA ILE A 11 10.19 17.79 11.48
C ILE A 11 11.11 18.13 10.32
N GLN A 12 10.78 17.71 9.10
CA GLN A 12 11.66 17.89 7.95
C GLN A 12 11.34 19.22 7.28
N LYS A 13 12.29 20.17 7.36
CA LYS A 13 12.11 21.54 6.82
C LYS A 13 12.65 21.69 5.40
N LYS A 14 13.72 20.97 5.06
CA LYS A 14 14.35 21.03 3.73
C LYS A 14 13.66 20.06 2.77
N LYS A 15 13.72 20.34 1.46
CA LYS A 15 13.32 19.38 0.43
C LYS A 15 14.21 18.14 0.54
N ALA A 16 13.60 16.96 0.42
CA ALA A 16 14.27 15.68 0.46
C ALA A 16 13.51 14.67 -0.40
N THR A 17 14.24 13.71 -0.96
CA THR A 17 13.65 12.49 -1.52
C THR A 17 13.22 11.60 -0.36
N THR A 18 11.95 11.19 -0.35
CA THR A 18 11.36 10.43 0.75
C THR A 18 10.71 9.17 0.22
N PHE A 19 11.04 8.03 0.82
CA PHE A 19 10.40 6.75 0.51
C PHE A 19 9.39 6.42 1.61
N LEU A 20 8.12 6.26 1.23
CA LEU A 20 7.05 5.83 2.12
C LEU A 20 6.76 4.35 1.86
N ILE A 21 7.06 3.50 2.84
CA ILE A 21 6.85 2.05 2.75
C ILE A 21 5.58 1.71 3.54
N SER A 22 4.58 1.12 2.86
CA SER A 22 3.29 0.76 3.46
C SER A 22 2.52 -0.22 2.56
N ASP A 23 1.58 -0.97 3.13
CA ASP A 23 0.55 -1.71 2.39
C ASP A 23 -0.64 -0.83 1.93
N PHE A 24 -0.67 0.41 2.43
CA PHE A 24 -1.68 1.42 2.17
C PHE A 24 -3.12 0.98 2.47
N GLN A 25 -3.32 0.17 3.51
CA GLN A 25 -4.66 -0.31 3.92
C GLN A 25 -5.39 0.63 4.89
N ASP A 26 -4.66 1.53 5.57
CA ASP A 26 -5.24 2.53 6.47
C ASP A 26 -6.11 3.56 5.72
N THR A 27 -6.92 4.34 6.44
CA THR A 27 -7.84 5.33 5.88
C THR A 27 -7.41 6.76 6.20
N ASN A 28 -7.97 7.75 5.49
CA ASN A 28 -7.81 9.19 5.78
C ASN A 28 -6.36 9.71 5.74
N TYR A 29 -5.50 9.11 4.93
CA TYR A 29 -4.12 9.56 4.75
C TYR A 29 -3.92 10.44 3.51
N GLU A 30 -4.94 10.55 2.66
CA GLU A 30 -4.86 11.14 1.32
C GLU A 30 -4.50 12.62 1.36
N GLN A 31 -5.09 13.40 2.27
CA GLN A 31 -4.78 14.83 2.42
C GLN A 31 -3.33 15.03 2.85
N GLN A 32 -2.86 14.28 3.84
CA GLN A 32 -1.49 14.41 4.34
C GLN A 32 -0.47 13.91 3.32
N LEU A 33 -0.82 12.88 2.54
CA LEU A 33 0.04 12.38 1.47
C LEU A 33 0.19 13.41 0.36
N LYS A 34 -0.88 14.12 0.00
CA LYS A 34 -0.84 15.21 -0.98
C LYS A 34 0.07 16.35 -0.52
N LEU A 35 -0.05 16.76 0.75
CA LEU A 35 0.81 17.79 1.33
C LEU A 35 2.28 17.36 1.38
N ALA A 36 2.54 16.09 1.76
CA ALA A 36 3.87 15.52 1.76
C ALA A 36 4.48 15.50 0.34
N ASN A 37 3.73 15.09 -0.69
CA ASN A 37 4.21 15.06 -2.07
C ASN A 37 4.49 16.45 -2.67
N GLN A 38 3.78 17.50 -2.22
CA GLN A 38 4.08 18.86 -2.65
C GLN A 38 5.39 19.39 -2.06
N LYS A 39 5.75 18.92 -0.85
CA LYS A 39 6.93 19.39 -0.13
C LYS A 39 8.18 18.55 -0.41
N PHE A 40 8.00 17.25 -0.58
CA PHE A 40 9.05 16.25 -0.74
C PHE A 40 8.91 15.54 -2.08
N ASP A 41 10.03 15.07 -2.61
CA ASP A 41 10.04 14.13 -3.73
C ASP A 41 9.67 12.75 -3.18
N LEU A 42 8.37 12.46 -3.13
CA LEU A 42 7.82 11.31 -2.43
C LEU A 42 7.65 10.11 -3.37
N ILE A 43 8.22 8.98 -2.98
CA ILE A 43 8.08 7.68 -3.65
C ILE A 43 7.33 6.73 -2.72
N ALA A 44 6.21 6.20 -3.19
CA ALA A 44 5.43 5.19 -2.48
C ALA A 44 5.96 3.79 -2.80
N ILE A 45 6.37 3.04 -1.79
CA ILE A 45 6.68 1.62 -1.87
C ILE A 45 5.47 0.86 -1.31
N ASN A 46 4.66 0.31 -2.20
CA ASN A 46 3.46 -0.44 -1.87
C ASN A 46 3.80 -1.92 -1.64
N ILE A 47 3.64 -2.39 -0.41
CA ILE A 47 3.79 -3.80 -0.04
C ILE A 47 2.49 -4.53 -0.36
N ILE A 48 2.59 -5.67 -1.04
CA ILE A 48 1.43 -6.46 -1.47
C ILE A 48 1.64 -7.92 -1.04
N ASP A 49 0.74 -8.43 -0.21
CA ASP A 49 0.63 -9.87 0.03
C ASP A 49 -0.45 -10.47 -0.88
N PRO A 50 -0.11 -11.41 -1.80
CA PRO A 50 -1.11 -12.09 -2.62
C PRO A 50 -2.22 -12.81 -1.84
N ARG A 51 -1.96 -13.22 -0.59
CA ARG A 51 -2.91 -13.91 0.27
C ARG A 51 -3.98 -12.97 0.84
N GLU A 52 -3.72 -11.67 0.87
CA GLU A 52 -4.74 -10.67 1.19
C GLU A 52 -5.67 -10.39 0.00
N GLU A 53 -5.19 -10.59 -1.23
CA GLU A 53 -6.02 -10.45 -2.44
C GLU A 53 -6.85 -11.72 -2.70
N THR A 54 -6.35 -12.88 -2.28
CA THR A 54 -6.99 -14.19 -2.47
C THR A 54 -6.97 -14.99 -1.18
N LEU A 55 -8.13 -15.10 -0.53
CA LEU A 55 -8.32 -16.00 0.59
C LEU A 55 -8.35 -17.44 0.05
N PRO A 56 -7.42 -18.33 0.47
CA PRO A 56 -7.46 -19.73 0.06
C PRO A 56 -8.70 -20.41 0.63
N ASP A 57 -9.29 -21.35 -0.11
CA ASP A 57 -10.40 -22.17 0.40
C ASP A 57 -9.87 -23.23 1.36
N VAL A 58 -9.86 -22.90 2.65
CA VAL A 58 -9.40 -23.75 3.75
C VAL A 58 -10.48 -24.00 4.81
N GLY A 59 -11.75 -23.74 4.48
CA GLY A 59 -12.89 -23.90 5.37
C GLY A 59 -13.07 -22.75 6.38
N MET A 60 -13.40 -23.07 7.64
CA MET A 60 -13.49 -22.05 8.70
C MET A 60 -12.10 -21.77 9.28
N VAL A 61 -11.67 -20.51 9.17
CA VAL A 61 -10.39 -20.05 9.72
C VAL A 61 -10.58 -18.89 10.68
N PHE A 62 -9.77 -18.89 11.73
CA PHE A 62 -9.57 -17.72 12.56
C PHE A 62 -8.53 -16.83 11.89
N LEU A 63 -8.94 -15.64 11.47
CA LEU A 63 -8.04 -14.59 11.04
C LEU A 63 -7.75 -13.69 12.25
N GLU A 64 -6.49 -13.61 12.65
CA GLU A 64 -6.03 -12.67 13.67
C GLU A 64 -5.45 -11.43 13.00
N ASP A 65 -5.98 -10.27 13.36
CA ASP A 65 -5.37 -8.99 13.03
C ASP A 65 -4.16 -8.77 13.95
N LEU A 66 -2.94 -8.84 13.39
CA LEU A 66 -1.69 -8.69 14.13
C LEU A 66 -1.49 -7.29 14.72
N GLU A 67 -2.23 -6.27 14.26
CA GLU A 67 -2.12 -4.90 14.79
C GLU A 67 -3.03 -4.68 16.00
N THR A 68 -4.19 -5.35 16.04
CA THR A 68 -5.20 -5.15 17.08
C THR A 68 -5.41 -6.34 18.01
N GLY A 69 -4.89 -7.53 17.65
CA GLY A 69 -5.11 -8.80 18.36
C GLY A 69 -6.52 -9.35 18.21
N LYS A 70 -7.34 -8.82 17.28
CA LYS A 70 -8.72 -9.26 17.08
C LYS A 70 -8.77 -10.49 16.19
N THR A 71 -9.45 -11.53 16.66
CA THR A 71 -9.74 -12.73 15.86
C THR A 71 -11.13 -12.66 15.24
N LEU A 72 -11.21 -12.84 13.92
CA LEU A 72 -12.44 -12.98 13.15
C LEU A 72 -12.56 -14.44 12.67
N LEU A 73 -13.71 -15.07 12.91
CA LEU A 73 -14.02 -16.36 12.31
C LEU A 73 -14.54 -16.12 10.89
N VAL A 74 -13.83 -16.63 9.89
CA VAL A 74 -14.19 -16.50 8.47
C VAL A 74 -14.45 -17.86 7.87
N ASN A 75 -15.61 -18.01 7.24
CA ASN A 75 -15.90 -19.16 6.39
C ASN A 75 -15.38 -18.89 4.97
N THR A 76 -14.22 -19.44 4.60
CA THR A 76 -13.65 -19.28 3.25
C THR A 76 -14.30 -20.23 2.23
N HIS A 77 -15.29 -21.02 2.64
CA HIS A 77 -16.01 -21.94 1.76
C HIS A 77 -17.23 -21.32 1.07
N ASP A 78 -17.51 -20.04 1.34
CA ASP A 78 -18.57 -19.28 0.67
C ASP A 78 -18.02 -18.59 -0.60
N PRO A 79 -18.35 -19.09 -1.82
CA PRO A 79 -17.85 -18.53 -3.06
C PRO A 79 -18.33 -17.09 -3.31
N GLN A 80 -19.50 -16.72 -2.77
CA GLN A 80 -20.03 -15.37 -2.90
C GLN A 80 -19.20 -14.40 -2.05
N MET A 81 -18.91 -14.77 -0.80
CA MET A 81 -18.03 -13.99 0.09
C MET A 81 -16.64 -13.79 -0.53
N LEU A 82 -16.03 -14.85 -1.05
CA LEU A 82 -14.72 -14.79 -1.73
C LEU A 82 -14.75 -13.83 -2.93
N LYS A 83 -15.79 -13.91 -3.76
CA LYS A 83 -15.96 -13.05 -4.94
C LYS A 83 -16.16 -11.59 -4.55
N GLU A 84 -16.97 -11.31 -3.53
CA GLU A 84 -17.18 -9.96 -3.01
C GLU A 84 -15.90 -9.38 -2.39
N HIS A 85 -15.16 -10.19 -1.64
CA HIS A 85 -13.86 -9.82 -1.09
C HIS A 85 -12.87 -9.45 -2.19
N GLN A 86 -12.69 -10.32 -3.19
CA GLN A 86 -11.79 -10.08 -4.32
C GLN A 86 -12.18 -8.82 -5.10
N LYS A 87 -13.48 -8.60 -5.33
CA LYS A 87 -13.99 -7.38 -5.97
C LYS A 87 -13.64 -6.13 -5.16
N ARG A 88 -13.82 -6.17 -3.84
CA ARG A 88 -13.49 -5.06 -2.94
C ARG A 88 -11.99 -4.76 -2.93
N CYS A 89 -11.13 -5.78 -2.85
CA CYS A 89 -9.67 -5.61 -2.89
C CYS A 89 -9.22 -5.02 -4.23
N SER A 90 -9.76 -5.52 -5.35
CA SER A 90 -9.50 -4.99 -6.69
C SER A 90 -9.93 -3.53 -6.84
N GLN A 91 -11.11 -3.17 -6.32
CA GLN A 91 -11.60 -1.79 -6.34
C GLN A 91 -10.69 -0.86 -5.53
N LYS A 92 -10.35 -1.23 -4.28
CA LYS A 92 -9.41 -0.47 -3.44
C LYS A 92 -8.06 -0.25 -4.13
N LYS A 93 -7.52 -1.28 -4.77
CA LYS A 93 -6.26 -1.20 -5.53
C LYS A 93 -6.37 -0.22 -6.69
N GLN A 94 -7.48 -0.26 -7.43
CA GLN A 94 -7.71 0.66 -8.55
C GLN A 94 -7.85 2.11 -8.06
N ASP A 95 -8.57 2.33 -6.98
CA ASP A 95 -8.80 3.67 -6.43
C ASP A 95 -7.51 4.27 -5.86
N ARG A 96 -6.70 3.46 -5.16
CA ARG A 96 -5.36 3.87 -4.71
C ARG A 96 -4.46 4.24 -5.88
N LYS A 97 -4.44 3.43 -6.95
CA LYS A 97 -3.66 3.72 -8.16
C LYS A 97 -4.09 5.01 -8.83
N LYS A 98 -5.41 5.23 -8.97
CA LYS A 98 -5.96 6.49 -9.50
C LYS A 98 -5.54 7.68 -8.63
N PHE A 99 -5.63 7.53 -7.31
CA PHE A 99 -5.25 8.57 -6.37
C PHE A 99 -3.76 8.92 -6.49
N PHE A 100 -2.84 7.95 -6.41
CA PHE A 100 -1.40 8.20 -6.55
C PHE A 100 -1.05 8.87 -7.88
N ASN A 101 -1.65 8.42 -8.99
CA ASN A 101 -1.47 9.04 -10.30
C ASN A 101 -1.97 10.49 -10.32
N SER A 102 -3.12 10.78 -9.68
CA SER A 102 -3.71 12.12 -9.66
C SER A 102 -2.88 13.16 -8.91
N ILE A 103 -2.08 12.71 -7.94
CA ILE A 103 -1.17 13.58 -7.19
C ILE A 103 0.29 13.48 -7.66
N GLY A 104 0.58 12.64 -8.66
CA GLY A 104 1.91 12.50 -9.26
C GLY A 104 2.94 11.81 -8.36
N ILE A 105 2.52 10.86 -7.53
CA ILE A 105 3.45 10.05 -6.72
C ILE A 105 3.98 8.88 -7.54
N ASP A 106 5.30 8.76 -7.60
CA ASP A 106 5.95 7.57 -8.13
C ASP A 106 5.70 6.37 -7.20
N THR A 107 5.34 5.22 -7.78
CA THR A 107 4.99 4.01 -7.02
C THR A 107 5.86 2.83 -7.41
N ILE A 108 6.38 2.11 -6.42
CA ILE A 108 7.07 0.82 -6.54
C ILE A 108 6.20 -0.23 -5.88
N GLU A 109 5.82 -1.28 -6.60
CA GLU A 109 5.09 -2.42 -6.04
C GLU A 109 6.08 -3.51 -5.64
N ILE A 110 5.99 -3.98 -4.39
CA ILE A 110 6.77 -5.09 -3.86
C ILE A 110 5.80 -6.17 -3.40
N PHE A 111 5.99 -7.39 -3.89
CA PHE A 111 5.18 -8.53 -3.47
C PHE A 111 5.94 -9.34 -2.40
N THR A 112 5.27 -9.71 -1.31
CA THR A 112 5.88 -10.47 -0.20
C THR A 112 6.39 -11.86 -0.62
N ASN A 113 5.90 -12.39 -1.73
CA ASN A 113 6.31 -13.68 -2.31
C ASN A 113 7.36 -13.58 -3.43
N LYS A 114 7.96 -12.40 -3.67
CA LYS A 114 8.97 -12.16 -4.72
C LYS A 114 10.20 -11.45 -4.15
N SER A 115 11.20 -11.23 -5.02
CA SER A 115 12.37 -10.42 -4.67
C SER A 115 11.97 -9.01 -4.22
N LEU A 116 12.48 -8.61 -3.05
CA LEU A 116 12.30 -7.26 -2.51
C LEU A 116 13.16 -6.23 -3.24
N THR A 117 14.32 -6.65 -3.75
CA THR A 117 15.34 -5.74 -4.30
C THR A 117 15.15 -5.41 -5.77
N ASP A 118 14.64 -6.35 -6.57
CA ASP A 118 14.53 -6.18 -8.02
C ASP A 118 13.62 -5.01 -8.42
N PRO A 119 12.44 -4.81 -7.80
CA PRO A 119 11.55 -3.68 -8.11
C PRO A 119 12.22 -2.33 -7.82
N ILE A 120 12.98 -2.26 -6.72
CA ILE A 120 13.68 -1.05 -6.28
C ILE A 120 14.79 -0.70 -7.27
N ILE A 121 15.64 -1.67 -7.63
CA ILE A 121 16.73 -1.47 -8.60
C ILE A 121 16.16 -1.03 -9.95
N LYS A 122 15.08 -1.69 -10.40
CA LYS A 122 14.42 -1.34 -11.67
C LYS A 122 13.90 0.09 -11.67
N TYR A 123 13.29 0.54 -10.57
CA TYR A 123 12.82 1.91 -10.43
C TYR A 123 13.96 2.93 -10.51
N PHE A 124 15.05 2.73 -9.78
CA PHE A 124 16.19 3.66 -9.83
C PHE A 124 16.83 3.74 -11.22
N LYS A 125 16.99 2.61 -11.92
CA LYS A 125 17.46 2.59 -13.32
C LYS A 125 16.52 3.31 -14.28
N PHE A 126 15.21 3.23 -14.07
CA PHE A 126 14.24 3.95 -14.88
C PHE A 126 14.32 5.46 -14.63
N ARG A 127 14.46 5.85 -13.36
CA ARG A 127 14.54 7.25 -12.95
C ARG A 127 15.82 7.93 -13.44
N GLU A 128 16.94 7.23 -13.42
CA GLU A 128 18.22 7.71 -13.98
C GLU A 128 18.10 8.07 -15.46
N LYS A 129 17.35 7.31 -16.26
CA LYS A 129 17.16 7.60 -17.70
C LYS A 129 16.25 8.79 -17.99
N LYS A 130 15.51 9.28 -17.00
CA LYS A 130 14.52 10.36 -17.14
C LYS A 130 15.12 11.72 -16.76
N HIS A 131 16.31 11.71 -16.14
CA HIS A 131 17.12 12.88 -15.80
C HIS A 131 18.37 12.93 -16.68
#